data_AF-A0A671UFQ1-F1
#
_entry.id   AF-A0A671UFQ1-F1
#
_cell.length_a   1.000
_cell.length_b   1.000
_cell.length_c   1.000
_cell.angle_alpha   90.00
_cell.angle_beta   90.00
_cell.angle_gamma   90.00
#
_symmetry.space_group_name_H-M   'P 1'
#
loop_
_entity.id
_entity.type
_entity.pdbx_description
1 polymer ?
#
loop_
_entity_poly.entity_id
_entity_poly.type
_entity_poly.pdbx_seq_one_letter_code
_entity_poly.pdbx_strand_id
1 'polypeptide(L)'
;MVPESSENFYRYELLPGSSSGTEQDSFIVHGQTQTTRYRCRAGRGDPEYLTYYSVSKFVWSADIHSSASLTVSPDRAQHFTSDSVSLSCEGNSAEWRLMRFSTEDTYYWLDCSTWRTMTGSTCIINTYRTSDAVYWCESGSGEFSNAVNITVQDGDMILLSPARPVTEGHSVSLSCKSRGQTFDSIVFFYHNEKVIQSDSRWELNISAVSKSDEGFYKCQHSGRESAQSWMSVQVDPAVSRPDSSSFSVWLIVGLVCGIVLLIPLLILFCYRASKDSGFVRPVQSESANADGVDHENDCYSTLQHAQ
;
A
#
# COMPACT_ATOMS: atom_id res chain seq x y z
N MET A 1 0.70 -4.30 -13.56
CA MET A 1 -0.15 -5.40 -14.09
C MET A 1 -1.52 -5.23 -13.48
N VAL A 2 -2.58 -5.43 -14.26
CA VAL A 2 -3.94 -5.43 -13.74
C VAL A 2 -4.56 -6.82 -13.99
N PRO A 3 -5.19 -7.43 -12.98
CA PRO A 3 -5.88 -8.71 -13.14
C PRO A 3 -7.03 -8.61 -14.15
N GLU A 4 -7.12 -9.58 -15.07
CA GLU A 4 -8.26 -9.70 -15.98
C GLU A 4 -9.18 -10.84 -15.50
N SER A 5 -10.49 -10.60 -15.54
CA SER A 5 -11.47 -11.26 -14.68
C SER A 5 -11.79 -12.74 -14.99
N SER A 6 -11.12 -13.41 -15.92
CA SER A 6 -11.54 -14.76 -16.30
C SER A 6 -10.51 -15.89 -16.38
N GLU A 7 -9.18 -15.70 -16.48
CA GLU A 7 -8.31 -16.86 -16.75
C GLU A 7 -6.84 -16.75 -16.27
N ASN A 8 -6.56 -16.29 -15.04
CA ASN A 8 -5.17 -16.16 -14.54
C ASN A 8 -4.24 -15.32 -15.46
N PHE A 9 -4.81 -14.55 -16.40
CA PHE A 9 -4.09 -13.68 -17.31
C PHE A 9 -4.00 -12.29 -16.70
N TYR A 10 -2.77 -11.78 -16.67
CA TYR A 10 -2.50 -10.40 -16.29
C TYR A 10 -2.37 -9.56 -17.55
N ARG A 11 -3.10 -8.45 -17.62
CA ARG A 11 -2.83 -7.44 -18.63
C ARG A 11 -1.66 -6.58 -18.19
N TYR A 12 -0.71 -6.39 -19.10
CA TYR A 12 0.35 -5.41 -18.93
C TYR A 12 -0.19 -4.04 -19.33
N GLU A 13 -0.14 -3.12 -18.38
CA GLU A 13 -0.41 -1.71 -18.65
C GLU A 13 0.91 -0.99 -18.84
N LEU A 14 0.94 -0.09 -19.83
CA LEU A 14 2.06 0.80 -20.04
C LEU A 14 2.14 1.79 -18.89
N LEU A 15 3.34 2.00 -18.37
CA LEU A 15 3.56 3.00 -17.33
C LEU A 15 3.25 4.40 -17.90
N PRO A 16 2.73 5.34 -17.09
CA PRO A 16 2.47 6.71 -17.52
C PRO A 16 3.73 7.32 -18.15
N GLY A 17 3.61 7.89 -19.34
CA GLY A 17 4.73 8.49 -20.07
C GLY A 17 5.60 7.50 -20.88
N SER A 18 5.29 6.19 -20.88
CA SER A 18 6.01 5.20 -21.69
C SER A 18 5.43 4.96 -23.10
N SER A 19 4.38 5.69 -23.49
CA SER A 19 3.68 5.50 -24.77
C SER A 19 4.53 5.80 -26.01
N SER A 20 5.56 6.64 -25.88
CA SER A 20 6.54 6.93 -26.93
C SER A 20 7.87 6.19 -26.75
N GLY A 21 7.93 5.23 -25.82
CA GLY A 21 9.18 4.68 -25.31
C GLY A 21 9.94 5.67 -24.42
N THR A 22 11.05 5.22 -23.87
CA THR A 22 12.00 6.04 -23.11
C THR A 22 13.20 6.37 -23.99
N GLU A 23 13.66 7.63 -24.00
CA GLU A 23 14.92 7.98 -24.66
C GLU A 23 16.15 7.35 -23.95
N GLN A 24 16.00 7.07 -22.66
CA GLN A 24 17.02 6.41 -21.83
C GLN A 24 16.73 4.92 -21.69
N ASP A 25 17.77 4.14 -21.39
CA ASP A 25 17.71 2.70 -21.09
C ASP A 25 17.19 2.39 -19.66
N SER A 26 16.67 3.41 -18.97
CA SER A 26 16.12 3.31 -17.63
C SER A 26 14.79 4.04 -17.48
N PHE A 27 13.96 3.56 -16.55
CA PHE A 27 12.69 4.16 -16.17
C PHE A 27 12.56 4.16 -14.65
N ILE A 28 12.29 5.32 -14.06
CA ILE A 28 12.15 5.48 -12.61
C ILE A 28 10.67 5.53 -12.28
N VAL A 29 10.21 4.62 -11.41
CA VAL A 29 8.84 4.62 -10.90
C VAL A 29 8.84 5.25 -9.51
N HIS A 30 8.01 6.27 -9.31
CA HIS A 30 7.86 6.96 -8.03
C HIS A 30 6.57 6.55 -7.32
N GLY A 31 6.59 6.51 -5.99
CA GLY A 31 5.38 6.38 -5.16
C GLY A 31 4.66 5.03 -5.23
N GLN A 32 5.33 3.97 -5.66
CA GLN A 32 4.75 2.64 -5.69
C GLN A 32 4.59 2.09 -4.27
N THR A 33 3.36 1.91 -3.81
CA THR A 33 3.03 1.39 -2.46
C THR A 33 2.48 -0.03 -2.48
N GLN A 34 2.10 -0.53 -3.66
CA GLN A 34 1.47 -1.83 -3.82
C GLN A 34 2.38 -2.84 -4.48
N THR A 35 2.11 -4.11 -4.22
CA THR A 35 2.74 -5.24 -4.92
C THR A 35 2.49 -5.14 -6.41
N THR A 36 3.56 -5.16 -7.20
CA THR A 36 3.50 -4.96 -8.65
C THR A 36 4.64 -5.67 -9.36
N ARG A 37 4.47 -5.82 -10.67
CA ARG A 37 5.40 -6.49 -11.54
C ARG A 37 5.70 -5.65 -12.77
N TYR A 38 6.99 -5.53 -13.06
CA TYR A 38 7.51 -4.81 -14.21
C TYR A 38 8.16 -5.77 -15.20
N ARG A 39 7.98 -5.48 -16.49
CA ARG A 39 8.72 -6.07 -17.59
C ARG A 39 9.01 -4.96 -18.60
N CYS A 40 10.15 -5.05 -19.25
CA CYS A 40 10.55 -4.10 -20.28
C CYS A 40 10.59 -4.80 -21.64
N ARG A 41 10.35 -4.05 -22.71
CA ARG A 41 10.63 -4.44 -24.10
C ARG A 41 11.05 -3.19 -24.87
N ALA A 42 11.75 -3.36 -25.98
CA ALA A 42 12.16 -2.25 -26.84
C ALA A 42 11.35 -2.26 -28.15
N GLY A 43 11.09 -1.06 -28.69
CA GLY A 43 10.50 -0.86 -30.02
C GLY A 43 11.50 -0.20 -30.96
N ARG A 44 11.39 -0.46 -32.28
CA ARG A 44 12.20 0.19 -33.32
C ARG A 44 11.38 0.39 -34.60
N GLY A 45 11.54 1.55 -35.23
CA GLY A 45 11.05 1.80 -36.59
C GLY A 45 9.61 2.32 -36.67
N ASP A 46 9.15 2.59 -37.89
CA ASP A 46 7.78 2.96 -38.24
C ASP A 46 7.37 2.18 -39.51
N PRO A 47 6.51 1.14 -39.42
CA PRO A 47 5.78 0.70 -38.24
C PRO A 47 6.67 0.10 -37.14
N GLU A 48 6.20 0.17 -35.89
CA GLU A 48 6.98 -0.22 -34.72
C GLU A 48 7.23 -1.74 -34.64
N TYR A 49 8.49 -2.15 -34.66
CA TYR A 49 8.94 -3.52 -34.42
C TYR A 49 9.35 -3.71 -32.96
N LEU A 50 8.66 -4.59 -32.25
CA LEU A 50 8.85 -4.79 -30.82
C LEU A 50 9.67 -6.06 -30.52
N THR A 51 10.59 -5.96 -29.56
CA THR A 51 11.29 -7.13 -29.02
C THR A 51 10.37 -7.96 -28.12
N TYR A 52 10.82 -9.17 -27.79
CA TYR A 52 10.22 -9.93 -26.69
C TYR A 52 10.38 -9.18 -25.35
N TYR A 53 9.47 -9.46 -24.41
CA TYR A 53 9.56 -8.96 -23.06
C TYR A 53 10.75 -9.54 -22.31
N SER A 54 11.35 -8.73 -21.44
CA SER A 54 12.34 -9.15 -20.46
C SER A 54 11.76 -10.15 -19.46
N VAL A 55 12.66 -10.74 -18.66
CA VAL A 55 12.26 -11.39 -17.41
C VAL A 55 11.54 -10.39 -16.50
N SER A 56 10.62 -10.90 -15.68
CA SER A 56 9.88 -10.06 -14.74
C SER A 56 10.78 -9.53 -13.63
N LYS A 57 10.57 -8.28 -13.23
CA LYS A 57 11.02 -7.75 -11.95
C LYS A 57 9.81 -7.52 -11.05
N PHE A 58 9.93 -7.97 -9.81
CA PHE A 58 8.82 -7.97 -8.85
C PHE A 58 9.17 -7.06 -7.68
N VAL A 59 8.22 -6.18 -7.33
CA VAL A 59 8.30 -5.30 -6.16
C VAL A 59 7.06 -5.61 -5.33
N TRP A 60 7.24 -5.91 -4.06
CA TRP A 60 6.14 -6.29 -3.16
C TRP A 60 6.13 -5.40 -1.94
N SER A 61 4.94 -5.22 -1.36
CA SER A 61 4.76 -4.47 -0.12
C SER A 61 4.37 -5.41 1.02
N ALA A 62 5.04 -5.27 2.15
CA ALA A 62 4.68 -5.94 3.39
C ALA A 62 3.52 -5.24 4.12
N ASP A 63 3.13 -4.04 3.66
CA ASP A 63 2.14 -3.21 4.33
C ASP A 63 0.76 -3.87 4.32
N ILE A 64 0.10 -3.86 5.48
CA ILE A 64 -1.24 -4.42 5.64
C ILE A 64 -2.27 -3.39 5.21
N HIS A 65 -3.10 -3.76 4.22
CA HIS A 65 -4.20 -2.92 3.74
C HIS A 65 -5.52 -3.31 4.42
N SER A 66 -6.39 -2.33 4.67
CA SER A 66 -7.66 -2.56 5.39
C SER A 66 -8.67 -3.44 4.65
N SER A 67 -8.50 -3.64 3.33
CA SER A 67 -9.40 -4.47 2.52
C SER A 67 -9.02 -5.96 2.52
N ALA A 68 -7.74 -6.29 2.78
CA ALA A 68 -7.21 -7.64 2.65
C ALA A 68 -5.94 -7.86 3.49
N SER A 69 -5.85 -9.03 4.13
CA SER A 69 -4.71 -9.47 4.92
C SER A 69 -4.36 -10.92 4.59
N LEU A 70 -3.07 -11.20 4.39
CA LEU A 70 -2.52 -12.55 4.30
C LEU A 70 -1.91 -12.92 5.65
N THR A 71 -2.40 -14.01 6.22
CA THR A 71 -1.92 -14.58 7.48
C THR A 71 -1.14 -15.86 7.25
N VAL A 72 -0.08 -16.05 8.06
CA VAL A 72 0.82 -17.21 7.99
C VAL A 72 0.73 -17.95 9.32
N SER A 73 0.58 -19.28 9.25
CA SER A 73 0.60 -20.14 10.43
C SER A 73 1.52 -21.34 10.19
N PRO A 74 2.53 -21.57 11.05
CA PRO A 74 2.95 -20.70 12.17
C PRO A 74 3.50 -19.35 11.67
N ASP A 75 3.32 -18.27 12.45
CA ASP A 75 3.74 -16.90 12.07
C ASP A 75 5.26 -16.73 12.12
N ARG A 76 5.94 -17.28 11.09
CA ARG A 76 7.37 -17.15 10.92
C ARG A 76 7.77 -17.08 9.45
N ALA A 77 8.83 -16.33 9.16
CA ALA A 77 9.34 -16.16 7.79
C ALA A 77 10.20 -17.34 7.31
N GLN A 78 10.89 -18.02 8.22
CA GLN A 78 11.79 -19.13 7.90
C GLN A 78 11.20 -20.46 8.36
N HIS A 79 11.32 -21.48 7.51
CA HIS A 79 10.83 -22.82 7.76
C HIS A 79 11.87 -23.87 7.36
N PHE A 80 11.85 -25.03 8.00
CA PHE A 80 12.68 -26.16 7.56
C PHE A 80 12.06 -26.86 6.34
N THR A 81 12.86 -27.58 5.56
CA THR A 81 12.45 -28.41 4.39
C THR A 81 11.37 -29.48 4.67
N SER A 82 10.91 -29.66 5.90
CA SER A 82 9.86 -30.61 6.29
C SER A 82 8.68 -29.97 7.02
N ASP A 83 8.65 -28.64 7.10
CA ASP A 83 7.55 -27.91 7.73
C ASP A 83 6.29 -27.90 6.85
N SER A 84 5.13 -27.86 7.50
CA SER A 84 3.85 -27.51 6.89
C SER A 84 3.52 -26.07 7.26
N VAL A 85 3.11 -25.28 6.27
CA VAL A 85 2.75 -23.87 6.46
C VAL A 85 1.36 -23.63 5.90
N SER A 86 0.53 -22.94 6.66
CA SER A 86 -0.82 -22.54 6.27
C SER A 86 -0.82 -21.05 5.95
N LEU A 87 -1.27 -20.71 4.75
CA LEU A 87 -1.42 -19.35 4.24
C LEU A 87 -2.91 -19.04 4.08
N SER A 88 -3.43 -18.04 4.77
CA SER A 88 -4.86 -17.74 4.76
C SER A 88 -5.13 -16.30 4.35
N CYS A 89 -6.03 -16.13 3.39
CA CYS A 89 -6.53 -14.82 2.98
C CYS A 89 -7.73 -14.42 3.85
N GLU A 90 -7.66 -13.21 4.43
CA GLU A 90 -8.72 -12.59 5.24
C GLU A 90 -9.10 -11.25 4.59
N GLY A 91 -10.39 -10.94 4.49
CA GLY A 91 -10.85 -9.68 3.90
C GLY A 91 -12.31 -9.70 3.49
N ASN A 92 -12.79 -8.58 2.93
CA ASN A 92 -14.21 -8.38 2.60
C ASN A 92 -14.67 -9.04 1.29
N SER A 93 -13.74 -9.59 0.48
CA SER A 93 -14.08 -10.29 -0.77
C SER A 93 -14.36 -11.78 -0.52
N ALA A 94 -15.31 -12.34 -1.29
CA ALA A 94 -15.61 -13.77 -1.29
C ALA A 94 -14.64 -14.59 -2.16
N GLU A 95 -13.89 -13.94 -3.06
CA GLU A 95 -13.02 -14.60 -4.05
C GLU A 95 -11.59 -14.05 -3.94
N TRP A 96 -10.80 -14.68 -3.06
CA TRP A 96 -9.36 -14.45 -2.95
C TRP A 96 -8.60 -15.56 -3.64
N ARG A 97 -7.60 -15.19 -4.44
CA ARG A 97 -6.62 -16.12 -5.04
C ARG A 97 -5.30 -15.94 -4.34
N LEU A 98 -4.73 -17.04 -3.83
CA LEU A 98 -3.40 -16.99 -3.22
C LEU A 98 -2.34 -17.13 -4.31
N MET A 99 -1.55 -16.08 -4.46
CA MET A 99 -0.52 -15.96 -5.46
C MET A 99 0.86 -16.28 -4.86
N ARG A 100 1.77 -16.76 -5.72
CA ARG A 100 3.16 -17.09 -5.35
C ARG A 100 4.14 -16.59 -6.41
N PHE A 101 5.27 -16.06 -5.96
CA PHE A 101 6.43 -15.73 -6.78
C PHE A 101 7.71 -16.38 -6.25
N SER A 102 8.46 -17.09 -7.09
CA SER A 102 9.84 -17.49 -6.79
C SER A 102 10.78 -17.03 -7.89
N THR A 103 12.03 -16.73 -7.55
CA THR A 103 13.07 -16.39 -8.52
C THR A 103 13.57 -17.60 -9.31
N GLU A 104 13.35 -18.81 -8.80
CA GLU A 104 13.73 -20.07 -9.45
C GLU A 104 12.67 -20.54 -10.44
N ASP A 105 11.41 -20.14 -10.23
CA ASP A 105 10.29 -20.52 -11.09
C ASP A 105 10.21 -19.60 -12.31
N THR A 106 10.75 -20.08 -13.43
CA THR A 106 10.86 -19.33 -14.70
C THR A 106 9.51 -19.16 -15.41
N TYR A 107 8.50 -19.90 -14.99
CA TYR A 107 7.17 -19.92 -15.58
C TYR A 107 6.19 -20.41 -14.51
N TYR A 108 4.95 -19.91 -14.55
CA TYR A 108 3.81 -20.26 -13.69
C TYR A 108 3.69 -19.49 -12.36
N TRP A 109 2.74 -18.55 -12.39
CA TRP A 109 2.07 -18.00 -11.21
C TRP A 109 0.95 -18.97 -10.90
N LEU A 110 1.10 -19.74 -9.84
CA LEU A 110 0.12 -20.76 -9.52
C LEU A 110 -0.74 -20.30 -8.35
N ASP A 111 -2.05 -20.15 -8.62
CA ASP A 111 -3.06 -20.16 -7.57
C ASP A 111 -2.87 -21.44 -6.76
N CYS A 112 -2.83 -21.34 -5.43
CA CYS A 112 -2.72 -22.50 -4.55
C CYS A 112 -3.67 -23.65 -4.93
N SER A 113 -4.88 -23.34 -5.40
CA SER A 113 -5.85 -24.33 -5.89
C SER A 113 -5.30 -25.29 -6.96
N THR A 114 -4.30 -24.85 -7.74
CA THR A 114 -3.74 -25.60 -8.88
C THR A 114 -2.61 -26.56 -8.50
N TRP A 115 -1.95 -26.37 -7.35
CA TRP A 115 -0.75 -27.15 -6.99
C TRP A 115 -0.72 -27.65 -5.54
N ARG A 116 -1.70 -27.26 -4.71
CA ARG A 116 -1.78 -27.58 -3.27
C ARG A 116 -3.22 -27.75 -2.79
N THR A 117 -3.35 -28.10 -1.51
CA THR A 117 -4.62 -28.34 -0.85
C THR A 117 -5.18 -27.04 -0.31
N MET A 118 -6.39 -26.69 -0.76
CA MET A 118 -7.18 -25.59 -0.21
C MET A 118 -8.19 -26.14 0.81
N THR A 119 -8.31 -25.44 1.93
CA THR A 119 -9.34 -25.64 2.95
C THR A 119 -10.00 -24.29 3.23
N GLY A 120 -11.13 -24.01 2.56
CA GLY A 120 -11.71 -22.66 2.59
C GLY A 120 -10.78 -21.63 1.93
N SER A 121 -10.48 -20.54 2.62
CA SER A 121 -9.52 -19.51 2.18
C SER A 121 -8.06 -19.81 2.56
N THR A 122 -7.80 -20.99 3.15
CA THR A 122 -6.47 -21.40 3.60
C THR A 122 -5.82 -22.37 2.62
N CYS A 123 -4.60 -22.04 2.20
CA CYS A 123 -3.70 -22.88 1.42
C CYS A 123 -2.70 -23.58 2.33
N ILE A 124 -2.55 -24.89 2.19
CA ILE A 124 -1.53 -25.65 2.91
C ILE A 124 -0.36 -25.95 1.98
N ILE A 125 0.80 -25.35 2.27
CA ILE A 125 2.05 -25.60 1.55
C ILE A 125 2.94 -26.54 2.36
N ASN A 126 3.54 -27.50 1.65
CA ASN A 126 4.57 -28.35 2.22
C ASN A 126 5.93 -27.93 1.66
N THR A 127 6.82 -27.56 2.57
CA THR A 127 8.12 -26.94 2.26
C THR A 127 9.09 -27.83 1.49
N TYR A 128 8.96 -29.16 1.60
CA TYR A 128 9.83 -30.13 0.91
C TYR A 128 9.75 -30.08 -0.63
N ARG A 129 8.75 -29.40 -1.22
CA ARG A 129 8.64 -29.20 -2.67
C ARG A 129 8.53 -27.73 -3.06
N THR A 130 8.97 -26.81 -2.21
CA THR A 130 8.92 -25.38 -2.51
C THR A 130 10.27 -24.74 -2.28
N SER A 131 10.66 -23.90 -3.22
CA SER A 131 11.71 -22.92 -3.06
C SER A 131 11.20 -21.67 -2.33
N ASP A 132 12.14 -20.85 -1.90
CA ASP A 132 11.92 -19.51 -1.39
C ASP A 132 10.97 -18.73 -2.29
N ALA A 133 9.94 -18.13 -1.70
CA ALA A 133 8.91 -17.47 -2.46
C ALA A 133 8.18 -16.39 -1.66
N VAL A 134 7.70 -15.39 -2.41
CA VAL A 134 6.82 -14.35 -1.92
C VAL A 134 5.37 -14.74 -2.19
N TYR A 135 4.50 -14.59 -1.20
CA TYR A 135 3.08 -14.92 -1.25
C TYR A 135 2.23 -13.69 -0.98
N TRP A 136 1.09 -13.57 -1.66
CA TRP A 136 0.10 -12.51 -1.44
C TRP A 136 -1.29 -13.00 -1.89
N CYS A 137 -2.34 -12.34 -1.43
CA CYS A 137 -3.71 -12.58 -1.89
C CYS A 137 -4.11 -11.53 -2.91
N GLU A 138 -4.85 -11.97 -3.94
CA GLU A 138 -5.41 -11.11 -4.98
C GLU A 138 -6.93 -11.30 -5.03
N SER A 139 -7.70 -10.21 -5.03
CA SER A 139 -9.15 -10.26 -5.19
C SER A 139 -9.55 -10.30 -6.66
N GLY A 140 -10.75 -10.80 -6.95
CA GLY A 140 -11.36 -10.67 -8.29
C GLY A 140 -11.54 -9.22 -8.77
N SER A 141 -11.52 -8.23 -7.86
CA SER A 141 -11.56 -6.79 -8.17
C SER A 141 -10.18 -6.18 -8.41
N GLY A 142 -9.10 -6.95 -8.29
CA GLY A 142 -7.73 -6.51 -8.51
C GLY A 142 -7.06 -5.84 -7.30
N GLU A 143 -7.60 -6.03 -6.10
CA GLU A 143 -6.97 -5.61 -4.85
C GLU A 143 -5.94 -6.63 -4.37
N PHE A 144 -4.87 -6.16 -3.73
CA PHE A 144 -3.81 -7.00 -3.18
C PHE A 144 -3.76 -6.90 -1.65
N SER A 145 -3.46 -8.01 -0.98
CA SER A 145 -3.09 -8.01 0.44
C SER A 145 -1.63 -7.58 0.64
N ASN A 146 -1.19 -7.55 1.91
CA ASN A 146 0.24 -7.62 2.22
C ASN A 146 0.87 -8.85 1.57
N ALA A 147 2.15 -8.72 1.22
CA ALA A 147 2.97 -9.83 0.80
C ALA A 147 3.86 -10.33 1.94
N VAL A 148 4.11 -11.64 1.96
CA VAL A 148 5.01 -12.29 2.93
C VAL A 148 6.10 -13.05 2.19
N ASN A 149 7.34 -12.92 2.63
CA ASN A 149 8.46 -13.66 2.08
C ASN A 149 8.77 -14.88 2.95
N ILE A 150 8.59 -16.08 2.40
CA ILE A 150 8.86 -17.34 3.09
C ILE A 150 10.11 -17.97 2.50
N THR A 151 11.04 -18.33 3.39
CA THR A 151 12.27 -19.03 3.01
C THR A 151 12.32 -20.43 3.61
N VAL A 152 12.85 -21.36 2.85
CA VAL A 152 12.97 -22.78 3.21
C VAL A 152 14.44 -23.11 3.41
N GLN A 153 14.76 -23.58 4.62
CA GLN A 153 16.11 -23.87 5.04
C GLN A 153 16.31 -25.38 5.16
N ASP A 154 17.30 -25.91 4.44
CA ASP A 154 17.72 -27.31 4.58
C ASP A 154 18.75 -27.51 5.71
N GLY A 155 19.37 -26.41 6.16
CA GLY A 155 20.32 -26.43 7.27
C GLY A 155 19.68 -26.82 8.61
N ASP A 156 20.54 -26.95 9.62
CA ASP A 156 20.12 -27.40 10.95
C ASP A 156 19.48 -26.30 11.80
N MET A 157 19.60 -25.02 11.40
CA MET A 157 19.24 -23.88 12.24
C MET A 157 18.50 -22.79 11.47
N ILE A 158 17.46 -22.24 12.09
CA ILE A 158 16.66 -21.12 11.58
C ILE A 158 16.42 -20.07 12.65
N LEU A 159 16.11 -18.85 12.20
CA LEU A 159 15.57 -17.80 13.06
C LEU A 159 14.04 -17.82 12.98
N LEU A 160 13.39 -17.96 14.12
CA LEU A 160 11.95 -17.76 14.28
C LEU A 160 11.67 -16.26 14.39
N SER A 161 11.61 -15.59 13.24
CA SER A 161 11.14 -14.21 13.13
C SER A 161 9.73 -14.16 12.53
N PRO A 162 8.85 -13.22 12.94
CA PRO A 162 7.51 -13.07 12.37
C PRO A 162 7.53 -12.98 10.84
N ALA A 163 6.49 -13.49 10.18
CA ALA A 163 6.34 -13.36 8.72
C ALA A 163 5.74 -12.00 8.32
N ARG A 164 5.02 -11.36 9.24
CA ARG A 164 4.36 -10.07 9.05
C ARG A 164 5.08 -8.94 9.79
N PRO A 165 4.87 -7.67 9.38
CA PRO A 165 5.40 -6.54 10.11
C PRO A 165 4.89 -6.51 11.56
N VAL A 166 5.78 -6.10 12.47
CA VAL A 166 5.45 -5.92 13.89
C VAL A 166 5.01 -4.48 14.11
N THR A 167 3.91 -4.30 14.85
CA THR A 167 3.40 -2.96 15.18
C THR A 167 4.27 -2.28 16.24
N GLU A 168 4.58 -0.99 16.06
CA GLU A 168 5.30 -0.21 17.07
C GLU A 168 4.61 -0.27 18.45
N GLY A 169 5.42 -0.22 19.50
CA GLY A 169 5.00 -0.33 20.90
C GLY A 169 4.62 -1.74 21.35
N HIS A 170 4.40 -2.70 20.43
CA HIS A 170 4.12 -4.09 20.79
C HIS A 170 5.41 -4.85 21.12
N SER A 171 5.26 -5.97 21.83
CA SER A 171 6.36 -6.88 22.11
C SER A 171 6.52 -7.92 21.00
N VAL A 172 7.75 -8.28 20.67
CA VAL A 172 8.07 -9.42 19.82
C VAL A 172 9.14 -10.30 20.47
N SER A 173 9.01 -11.61 20.24
CA SER A 173 10.03 -12.59 20.60
C SER A 173 10.60 -13.21 19.33
N LEU A 174 11.90 -13.06 19.14
CA LEU A 174 12.66 -13.79 18.12
C LEU A 174 13.30 -14.99 18.81
N SER A 175 13.33 -16.15 18.17
CA SER A 175 13.98 -17.32 18.77
C SER A 175 14.86 -18.05 17.77
N CYS A 176 15.98 -18.57 18.24
CA CYS A 176 16.78 -19.47 17.44
C CYS A 176 16.20 -20.89 17.56
N LYS A 177 16.12 -21.65 16.46
CA LYS A 177 15.63 -23.03 16.47
C LYS A 177 16.59 -23.93 15.73
N SER A 178 16.99 -25.03 16.38
CA SER A 178 17.74 -26.13 15.77
C SER A 178 16.85 -27.36 15.55
N ARG A 179 17.12 -28.15 14.50
CA ARG A 179 16.37 -29.39 14.19
C ARG A 179 16.53 -30.47 15.26
N GLY A 180 17.66 -30.50 15.98
CA GLY A 180 18.08 -31.57 16.89
C GLY A 180 17.93 -31.34 18.41
N GLN A 181 17.26 -30.26 18.85
CA GLN A 181 17.12 -29.81 20.25
C GLN A 181 18.38 -29.28 20.97
N THR A 182 18.08 -28.56 22.07
CA THR A 182 18.83 -27.68 23.00
C THR A 182 20.14 -27.04 22.55
N PHE A 183 20.20 -25.73 22.79
CA PHE A 183 21.45 -24.99 22.74
C PHE A 183 22.19 -25.22 24.07
N ASP A 184 23.23 -26.05 24.03
CA ASP A 184 24.04 -26.37 25.21
C ASP A 184 25.11 -25.30 25.49
N SER A 185 25.04 -24.16 24.80
CA SER A 185 26.01 -23.07 24.84
C SER A 185 25.35 -21.73 24.49
N ILE A 186 26.14 -20.66 24.58
CA ILE A 186 25.69 -19.29 24.29
C ILE A 186 25.16 -19.19 22.87
N VAL A 187 24.00 -18.54 22.72
CA VAL A 187 23.42 -18.13 21.44
C VAL A 187 23.68 -16.64 21.26
N PHE A 188 24.19 -16.26 20.09
CA PHE A 188 24.39 -14.87 19.70
C PHE A 188 23.25 -14.44 18.79
N PHE A 189 22.61 -13.32 19.11
CA PHE A 189 21.67 -12.64 18.21
C PHE A 189 22.34 -11.42 17.61
N TYR A 190 22.17 -11.26 16.30
CA TYR A 190 22.67 -10.14 15.54
C TYR A 190 21.49 -9.31 15.00
N HIS A 191 21.66 -7.99 14.99
CA HIS A 191 20.85 -7.03 14.26
C HIS A 191 21.76 -6.20 13.38
N ASN A 192 21.52 -6.20 12.07
CA ASN A 192 22.34 -5.52 11.07
C ASN A 192 23.85 -5.81 11.24
N GLU A 193 24.20 -7.09 11.33
CA GLU A 193 25.57 -7.61 11.56
C GLU A 193 26.21 -7.28 12.92
N LYS A 194 25.50 -6.61 13.82
CA LYS A 194 25.98 -6.29 15.17
C LYS A 194 25.37 -7.23 16.20
N VAL A 195 26.19 -7.78 17.09
CA VAL A 195 25.72 -8.57 18.24
C VAL A 195 24.90 -7.66 19.18
N ILE A 196 23.66 -8.08 19.47
CA ILE A 196 22.74 -7.38 20.38
C ILE A 196 22.40 -8.20 21.63
N GLN A 197 22.54 -9.54 21.57
CA GLN A 197 22.42 -10.42 22.73
C GLN A 197 23.39 -11.58 22.59
N SER A 198 24.03 -11.96 23.70
CA SER A 198 24.91 -13.12 23.79
C SER A 198 24.78 -13.75 25.18
N ASP A 199 23.81 -14.65 25.33
CA ASP A 199 23.56 -15.36 26.58
C ASP A 199 23.06 -16.79 26.33
N SER A 200 22.70 -17.52 27.40
CA SER A 200 22.17 -18.89 27.30
C SER A 200 20.71 -18.95 26.86
N ARG A 201 20.04 -17.80 26.65
CA ARG A 201 18.66 -17.76 26.15
C ARG A 201 18.71 -17.89 24.63
N TRP A 202 17.90 -18.80 24.12
CA TRP A 202 17.66 -18.96 22.68
C TRP A 202 16.53 -18.05 22.18
N GLU A 203 16.14 -17.06 22.99
CA GLU A 203 15.08 -16.10 22.71
C GLU A 203 15.60 -14.68 22.95
N LEU A 204 15.28 -13.78 22.02
CA LEU A 204 15.50 -12.35 22.10
C LEU A 204 14.12 -11.69 22.17
N ASN A 205 13.85 -11.03 23.31
CA ASN A 205 12.58 -10.36 23.55
C ASN A 205 12.76 -8.85 23.44
N ILE A 206 12.05 -8.23 22.50
CA ILE A 206 11.96 -6.79 22.35
C ILE A 206 10.59 -6.40 22.92
N SER A 207 10.56 -5.73 24.07
CA SER A 207 9.31 -5.46 24.80
C SER A 207 8.46 -4.36 24.19
N ALA A 208 9.10 -3.37 23.56
CA ALA A 208 8.45 -2.25 22.90
C ALA A 208 9.19 -1.96 21.60
N VAL A 209 8.66 -2.49 20.49
CA VAL A 209 9.24 -2.33 19.16
C VAL A 209 9.15 -0.87 18.70
N SER A 210 10.21 -0.40 18.06
CA SER A 210 10.35 0.91 17.46
C SER A 210 10.87 0.79 16.02
N LYS A 211 10.78 1.86 15.22
CA LYS A 211 11.38 1.85 13.88
C LYS A 211 12.88 1.52 13.85
N SER A 212 13.60 1.74 14.95
CA SER A 212 15.03 1.39 15.04
C SER A 212 15.30 -0.12 15.13
N ASP A 213 14.29 -0.91 15.50
CA ASP A 213 14.34 -2.37 15.53
C ASP A 213 14.10 -2.98 14.13
N GLU A 214 13.74 -2.19 13.13
CA GLU A 214 13.65 -2.69 11.76
C GLU A 214 15.03 -3.09 11.23
N GLY A 215 15.13 -4.25 10.57
CA GLY A 215 16.38 -4.66 9.94
C GLY A 215 16.56 -6.16 9.82
N PHE A 216 17.79 -6.55 9.49
CA PHE A 216 18.18 -7.95 9.34
C PHE A 216 18.59 -8.55 10.68
N TYR A 217 17.97 -9.67 11.03
CA TYR A 217 18.30 -10.47 12.19
C TYR A 217 18.85 -11.83 11.78
N LYS A 218 19.79 -12.37 12.58
CA LYS A 218 20.24 -13.76 12.52
C LYS A 218 20.67 -14.24 13.90
N CYS A 219 20.67 -15.55 14.11
CA CYS A 219 21.24 -16.16 15.30
C CYS A 219 22.46 -17.02 14.95
N GLN A 220 23.38 -17.16 15.91
CA GLN A 220 24.56 -18.01 15.79
C GLN A 220 24.70 -18.87 17.04
N HIS A 221 25.02 -20.14 16.84
CA HIS A 221 25.36 -21.07 17.90
C HIS A 221 26.55 -21.94 17.48
N SER A 222 27.57 -22.03 18.35
CA SER A 222 28.75 -22.88 18.15
C SER A 222 29.42 -22.72 16.76
N GLY A 223 29.54 -21.48 16.29
CA GLY A 223 30.16 -21.16 14.99
C GLY A 223 29.25 -21.34 13.77
N ARG A 224 28.02 -21.83 13.93
CA ARG A 224 27.02 -21.95 12.86
C ARG A 224 26.03 -20.79 12.91
N GLU A 225 25.68 -20.20 11.78
CA GLU A 225 24.73 -19.09 11.66
C GLU A 225 23.43 -19.54 10.99
N SER A 226 22.31 -18.92 11.37
CA SER A 226 21.04 -19.03 10.64
C SER A 226 21.10 -18.14 9.39
N ALA A 227 20.23 -18.42 8.43
CA ALA A 227 19.93 -17.45 7.39
C ALA A 227 19.42 -16.12 8.02
N GLN A 228 19.70 -15.00 7.34
CA GLN A 228 19.17 -13.71 7.75
C GLN A 228 17.67 -13.61 7.48
N SER A 229 16.97 -12.92 8.37
CA SER A 229 15.56 -12.60 8.20
C SER A 229 15.34 -11.11 8.41
N TRP A 230 14.57 -10.48 7.52
CA TRP A 230 14.19 -9.08 7.69
C TRP A 230 12.96 -8.98 8.58
N MET A 231 13.07 -8.25 9.69
CA MET A 231 11.93 -7.89 10.53
C MET A 231 11.52 -6.45 10.21
N SER A 232 10.35 -6.29 9.60
CA SER A 232 9.76 -4.97 9.30
C SER A 232 8.93 -4.46 10.48
N VAL A 233 8.91 -3.13 10.64
CA VAL A 233 8.14 -2.45 11.67
C VAL A 233 7.11 -1.52 11.02
N GLN A 234 5.85 -1.67 11.44
CA GLN A 234 4.73 -0.84 10.98
C GLN A 234 4.20 0.04 12.11
N VAL A 235 3.70 1.22 11.74
CA VAL A 235 2.97 2.09 12.67
C VAL A 235 1.53 1.60 12.74
N ASP A 236 0.92 1.65 13.92
CA ASP A 236 -0.49 1.30 14.08
C ASP A 236 -1.37 2.23 13.21
N PRO A 237 -2.19 1.67 12.29
CA PRO A 237 -3.11 2.44 11.46
C PRO A 237 -4.08 3.33 12.26
N ALA A 238 -4.39 2.93 13.50
CA ALA A 238 -5.25 3.70 14.39
C ALA A 238 -4.59 4.99 14.90
N VAL A 239 -3.25 4.99 15.00
CA VAL A 239 -2.43 6.13 15.44
C VAL A 239 -2.06 7.03 14.27
N SER A 240 -1.88 6.47 13.07
CA SER A 240 -1.54 7.23 11.86
C SER A 240 -2.72 7.93 11.19
N ARG A 241 -3.94 7.82 11.73
CA ARG A 241 -5.04 8.70 11.30
C ARG A 241 -4.63 10.11 11.71
N PRO A 242 -4.30 11.03 10.76
CA PRO A 242 -4.18 12.43 11.16
C PRO A 242 -5.53 12.77 11.79
N ASP A 243 -5.51 13.19 13.05
CA ASP A 243 -6.70 13.69 13.73
C ASP A 243 -7.42 14.62 12.75
N SER A 244 -8.52 14.13 12.18
CA SER A 244 -9.32 14.84 11.19
C SER A 244 -9.92 16.12 11.77
N SER A 245 -9.72 16.35 13.07
CA SER A 245 -9.99 17.59 13.78
C SER A 245 -9.07 18.73 13.32
N SER A 246 -7.76 18.50 13.11
CA SER A 246 -6.82 19.59 12.80
C SER A 246 -7.07 20.16 11.41
N PHE A 247 -7.22 19.30 10.40
CA PHE A 247 -7.50 19.74 9.02
C PHE A 247 -8.89 20.41 8.89
N SER A 248 -9.90 19.91 9.60
CA SER A 248 -11.24 20.51 9.63
C SER A 248 -11.25 21.89 10.29
N VAL A 249 -10.46 22.09 11.36
CA VAL A 249 -10.37 23.38 12.06
C VAL A 249 -9.75 24.45 11.16
N TRP A 250 -8.66 24.14 10.44
CA TRP A 250 -8.04 25.10 9.51
C TRP A 250 -8.96 25.47 8.33
N LEU A 251 -9.75 24.52 7.82
CA LEU A 251 -10.76 24.80 6.81
C LEU A 251 -11.85 25.74 7.33
N ILE A 252 -12.36 25.51 8.54
CA ILE A 252 -13.38 26.37 9.17
C ILE A 252 -12.80 27.78 9.42
N VAL A 253 -11.59 27.87 9.96
CA VAL A 253 -10.92 29.16 10.22
C VAL A 253 -10.70 29.93 8.93
N GLY A 254 -10.21 29.26 7.87
CA GLY A 254 -10.01 29.89 6.56
C GLY A 254 -11.31 30.41 5.95
N LEU A 255 -12.41 29.65 6.06
CA LEU A 255 -13.72 30.02 5.53
C LEU A 255 -14.32 31.21 6.29
N VAL A 256 -14.21 31.24 7.62
CA VAL A 256 -14.65 32.35 8.46
C VAL A 256 -13.83 33.61 8.18
N CYS A 257 -12.50 33.51 8.12
CA CYS A 257 -11.64 34.65 7.77
C CYS A 257 -11.93 35.18 6.36
N GLY A 258 -12.17 34.30 5.39
CA GLY A 258 -12.56 34.68 4.03
C GLY A 258 -13.86 35.47 4.00
N ILE A 259 -14.91 35.00 4.68
CA ILE A 259 -16.20 35.70 4.74
C ILE A 259 -16.07 37.06 5.42
N VAL A 260 -15.33 37.15 6.53
CA VAL A 260 -15.11 38.40 7.27
C VAL A 260 -14.36 39.44 6.45
N LEU A 261 -13.49 39.03 5.52
CA LEU A 261 -12.76 39.94 4.63
C LEU A 261 -13.57 40.32 3.38
N LEU A 262 -14.40 39.41 2.86
CA LEU A 262 -15.20 39.66 1.65
C LEU A 262 -16.38 40.60 1.91
N ILE A 263 -17.05 40.48 3.06
CA ILE A 263 -18.19 41.34 3.43
C ILE A 263 -17.84 42.84 3.41
N PRO A 264 -16.78 43.33 4.09
CA PRO A 264 -16.44 44.75 4.08
C PRO A 264 -15.98 45.22 2.71
N LEU A 265 -15.33 44.37 1.91
CA LEU A 265 -14.95 44.68 0.53
C LEU A 265 -16.18 44.86 -0.38
N LEU A 266 -17.18 43.98 -0.23
CA LEU A 266 -18.45 44.11 -0.93
C LEU A 266 -19.22 45.36 -0.49
N ILE A 267 -19.24 45.68 0.80
CA ILE A 267 -19.83 46.92 1.32
C ILE A 267 -19.12 48.15 0.74
N LEU A 268 -17.78 48.16 0.72
CA LEU A 268 -16.98 49.22 0.10
C LEU A 268 -17.26 49.37 -1.40
N PHE A 269 -17.39 48.25 -2.12
CA PHE A 269 -17.71 48.23 -3.53
C PHE A 269 -19.11 48.80 -3.80
N CYS A 270 -20.12 48.39 -3.02
CA CYS A 270 -21.48 48.92 -3.10
C CYS A 270 -21.54 50.42 -2.75
N TYR A 271 -20.78 50.88 -1.75
CA TYR A 271 -20.67 52.30 -1.42
C TYR A 271 -20.03 53.13 -2.54
N ARG A 272 -19.05 52.57 -3.25
CA ARG A 272 -18.45 53.23 -4.43
C ARG A 272 -19.41 53.28 -5.60
N ALA A 273 -20.09 52.16 -5.90
CA ALA A 273 -21.11 52.10 -6.95
C ALA A 273 -22.28 53.06 -6.71
N SER A 274 -22.70 53.24 -5.45
CA SER A 274 -23.72 54.22 -5.08
C SER A 274 -23.27 55.68 -5.25
N LYS A 275 -21.96 55.95 -5.20
CA LYS A 275 -21.43 57.32 -5.32
C LYS A 275 -21.27 57.76 -6.77
N ASP A 276 -21.08 56.80 -7.68
CA ASP A 276 -20.96 57.06 -9.12
C ASP A 276 -22.34 57.23 -9.82
N SER A 277 -23.44 56.81 -9.19
CA SER A 277 -24.81 57.04 -9.71
C SER A 277 -25.37 58.44 -9.42
N GLY A 278 -24.57 59.34 -8.84
CA GLY A 278 -24.97 60.69 -8.41
C GLY A 278 -24.64 61.81 -9.39
N PHE A 279 -24.72 61.62 -10.71
CA PHE A 279 -24.68 62.75 -11.66
C PHE A 279 -25.26 62.40 -13.05
N VAL A 280 -26.53 62.72 -13.28
CA VAL A 280 -27.05 62.95 -14.63
C VAL A 280 -27.87 64.25 -14.62
N ARG A 281 -27.31 65.29 -15.26
CA ARG A 281 -27.99 66.54 -15.64
C ARG A 281 -28.74 66.34 -16.98
N PRO A 282 -29.78 67.15 -17.26
CA PRO A 282 -30.85 66.81 -18.18
C PRO A 282 -30.46 67.06 -19.65
N VAL A 283 -30.97 66.24 -20.56
CA VAL A 283 -31.06 66.58 -21.98
C VAL A 283 -32.50 66.40 -22.44
N GLN A 284 -32.93 67.41 -23.18
CA GLN A 284 -34.27 67.82 -23.51
C GLN A 284 -34.77 67.08 -24.76
N SER A 285 -36.01 66.62 -24.66
CA SER A 285 -36.99 66.18 -25.67
C SER A 285 -36.69 66.36 -27.16
N GLU A 286 -36.91 65.29 -27.93
CA GLU A 286 -37.74 65.34 -29.16
C GLU A 286 -38.50 64.02 -29.35
N SER A 287 -39.72 64.15 -29.87
CA SER A 287 -40.92 63.33 -29.66
C SER A 287 -41.16 62.20 -30.68
N ALA A 288 -41.84 61.13 -30.27
CA ALA A 288 -43.16 60.72 -30.81
C ALA A 288 -43.67 59.40 -30.20
N ASN A 289 -44.83 59.49 -29.52
CA ASN A 289 -46.04 58.63 -29.51
C ASN A 289 -45.89 57.08 -29.47
N ALA A 290 -46.64 56.30 -28.68
CA ALA A 290 -47.88 56.52 -27.92
C ALA A 290 -48.09 55.36 -26.92
N ASP A 291 -48.94 55.61 -25.91
CA ASP A 291 -49.72 54.69 -25.06
C ASP A 291 -48.97 53.58 -24.30
N GLY A 292 -49.11 53.40 -22.98
CA GLY A 292 -50.09 53.88 -22.02
C GLY A 292 -50.35 52.76 -21.01
N VAL A 293 -50.42 53.15 -19.73
CA VAL A 293 -50.94 52.43 -18.55
C VAL A 293 -49.91 51.74 -17.65
N ASP A 294 -49.85 52.31 -16.44
CA ASP A 294 -49.05 52.04 -15.24
C ASP A 294 -49.49 50.81 -14.41
N HIS A 295 -48.72 50.64 -13.31
CA HIS A 295 -48.96 49.92 -12.04
C HIS A 295 -48.28 48.54 -11.97
N GLU A 296 -47.51 48.16 -10.95
CA GLU A 296 -47.22 48.74 -9.62
C GLU A 296 -46.05 47.92 -9.01
N ASN A 297 -45.27 48.54 -8.13
CA ASN A 297 -44.25 47.90 -7.29
C ASN A 297 -44.88 46.80 -6.42
N ASP A 298 -44.20 45.67 -6.22
CA ASP A 298 -43.64 45.36 -4.90
C ASP A 298 -42.76 44.10 -4.91
N CYS A 299 -41.57 44.26 -4.34
CA CYS A 299 -40.77 43.18 -3.81
C CYS A 299 -41.35 42.77 -2.45
N TYR A 300 -41.55 41.48 -2.17
CA TYR A 300 -41.06 40.84 -0.94
C TYR A 300 -41.41 39.35 -0.92
N SER A 301 -40.37 38.52 -0.71
CA SER A 301 -40.38 37.26 0.05
C SER A 301 -41.27 36.12 -0.50
N THR A 302 -41.01 34.84 -0.36
CA THR A 302 -39.97 33.97 0.19
C THR A 302 -40.48 32.56 -0.14
N LEU A 303 -39.59 31.57 -0.05
CA LEU A 303 -39.88 30.15 0.21
C LEU A 303 -40.41 29.28 -0.95
N GLN A 304 -39.47 28.40 -1.34
CA GLN A 304 -39.62 26.94 -1.43
C GLN A 304 -40.29 26.28 -2.65
N HIS A 305 -39.58 25.22 -3.08
CA HIS A 305 -39.94 24.14 -4.01
C HIS A 305 -40.04 24.55 -5.49
N ALA A 306 -39.62 23.76 -6.48
CA ALA A 306 -39.21 22.36 -6.61
C ALA A 306 -38.08 22.32 -7.68
N GLN A 307 -37.30 21.26 -7.90
CA GLN A 307 -37.72 19.89 -8.20
C GLN A 307 -36.48 18.97 -8.18
#